data_AF-A0A9X4AIR4-F1
#
_entry.id   AF-A0A9X4AIR4-F1
#
_cell.length_a   1.000
_cell.length_b   1.000
_cell.length_c   1.000
_cell.angle_alpha   90.00
_cell.angle_beta   90.00
_cell.angle_gamma   90.00
#
_symmetry.space_group_name_H-M   'P 1'
#
loop_
_entity.id
_entity.type
_entity.pdbx_description
1 polymer ?
#
loop_
_entity_poly.entity_id
_entity_poly.type
_entity_poly.pdbx_seq_one_letter_code
_entity_poly.pdbx_strand_id
1 'polypeptide(L)'
;MNRDQAIDVLETIDELYPKYELTERKANMLLPQLMRMDYDRVLQNLSTYIAQYPYPPTLAEIAAYPKEEQNYVDQLQQWKKEADLVSEETKQKFRQQMDRLLKECRSL
;
A
#
# COMPACT_ATOMS: atom_id res chain seq x y z
N MET A 1 11.52 2.67 -7.75
CA MET A 1 12.58 3.63 -8.15
C MET A 1 13.71 2.84 -8.78
N ASN A 2 14.56 3.48 -9.59
CA ASN A 2 15.74 2.81 -10.17
C ASN A 2 16.88 2.71 -9.13
N ARG A 3 18.00 2.08 -9.53
CA ARG A 3 19.14 1.87 -8.62
C ARG A 3 19.81 3.18 -8.21
N ASP A 4 20.01 4.10 -9.14
CA ASP A 4 20.68 5.39 -8.88
C ASP A 4 19.86 6.24 -7.90
N GLN A 5 18.54 6.26 -8.08
CA GLN A 5 17.60 6.88 -7.14
C GLN A 5 17.63 6.24 -5.76
N ALA A 6 17.78 4.91 -5.68
CA ALA A 6 17.89 4.23 -4.39
C ALA A 6 19.22 4.53 -3.69
N ILE A 7 20.30 4.72 -4.45
CA ILE A 7 21.61 5.16 -3.94
C ILE A 7 21.50 6.58 -3.40
N ASP A 8 20.91 7.49 -4.17
CA ASP A 8 20.68 8.89 -3.79
C ASP A 8 19.93 9.02 -2.45
N VAL A 9 18.90 8.19 -2.21
CA VAL A 9 18.20 8.16 -0.91
C VAL A 9 19.15 7.74 0.23
N LEU A 10 19.99 6.73 0.01
CA LEU A 10 20.91 6.24 1.05
C LEU A 10 22.04 7.23 1.32
N GLU A 11 22.60 7.86 0.29
CA GLU A 11 23.61 8.91 0.39
C GLU A 11 23.05 10.13 1.14
N THR A 12 21.83 10.55 0.82
CA THR A 12 21.14 11.63 1.54
C THR A 12 21.02 11.33 3.03
N ILE A 13 20.69 10.09 3.42
CA ILE A 13 20.63 9.69 4.84
C ILE A 13 22.03 9.71 5.48
N ASP A 14 23.06 9.23 4.78
CA ASP A 14 24.44 9.22 5.27
C ASP A 14 24.97 10.65 5.52
N GLU A 15 24.71 11.56 4.58
CA GLU A 15 25.11 12.97 4.68
C GLU A 15 24.41 13.73 5.81
N LEU A 16 23.10 13.48 6.01
CA LEU A 16 22.31 14.18 7.02
C LEU A 16 22.60 13.69 8.45
N TYR A 17 23.09 12.46 8.60
CA TYR A 17 23.27 11.85 9.91
C TYR A 17 24.72 11.34 10.11
N PRO A 18 25.63 12.18 10.65
CA PRO A 18 27.07 11.86 10.77
C PRO A 18 27.43 10.61 11.59
N LYS A 19 26.48 10.08 12.37
CA LYS A 19 26.66 8.85 13.17
C LYS A 19 26.11 7.60 12.47
N TYR A 20 25.40 7.78 11.36
CA TYR A 20 24.96 6.70 10.52
C TYR A 20 26.14 6.26 9.67
N GLU A 21 26.48 4.98 9.73
CA GLU A 21 27.52 4.41 8.87
C GLU A 21 26.85 3.61 7.75
N LEU A 22 26.80 4.15 6.54
CA LEU A 22 26.38 3.38 5.36
C LEU A 22 27.51 2.44 4.91
N THR A 23 27.41 1.16 5.30
CA THR A 23 28.34 0.12 4.84
C THR A 23 27.82 -0.56 3.58
N GLU A 24 28.73 -1.16 2.80
CA GLU A 24 28.36 -1.96 1.61
C GLU A 24 27.35 -3.06 1.96
N ARG A 25 27.50 -3.70 3.14
CA ARG A 25 26.55 -4.68 3.64
C ARG A 25 25.15 -4.10 3.84
N LYS A 26 25.03 -2.90 4.42
CA LYS A 26 23.75 -2.22 4.59
C LYS A 26 23.16 -1.85 3.22
N ALA A 27 23.95 -1.25 2.34
CA ALA A 27 23.51 -0.91 0.99
C ALA A 27 22.94 -2.13 0.24
N ASN A 28 23.65 -3.27 0.27
CA ASN A 28 23.21 -4.52 -0.38
C ASN A 28 21.87 -5.04 0.17
N MET A 29 21.53 -4.76 1.44
CA MET A 29 20.26 -5.14 2.03
C MET A 29 19.13 -4.13 1.75
N LEU A 30 19.46 -2.84 1.75
CA LEU A 30 18.47 -1.76 1.64
C LEU A 30 18.09 -1.45 0.20
N LEU A 31 19.04 -1.50 -0.74
CA LEU A 31 18.82 -1.19 -2.16
C LEU A 31 17.67 -2.00 -2.79
N PRO A 32 17.58 -3.34 -2.63
CA PRO A 32 16.48 -4.10 -3.21
C PRO A 32 15.11 -3.70 -2.64
N GLN A 33 15.05 -3.23 -1.39
CA GLN A 33 13.79 -2.79 -0.78
C GLN A 33 13.37 -1.41 -1.29
N LEU A 34 14.32 -0.47 -1.36
CA LEU A 34 14.09 0.87 -1.90
C LEU A 34 13.64 0.82 -3.36
N MET A 35 14.21 -0.05 -4.18
CA MET A 35 13.83 -0.19 -5.60
C MET A 35 12.34 -0.52 -5.80
N ARG A 36 11.68 -1.13 -4.81
CA ARG A 36 10.23 -1.44 -4.82
C ARG A 36 9.33 -0.24 -4.49
N MET A 37 9.92 0.86 -4.05
CA MET A 37 9.22 2.05 -3.59
C MET A 37 9.20 3.15 -4.66
N ASP A 38 8.37 4.16 -4.44
CA ASP A 38 8.25 5.35 -5.27
C ASP A 38 9.25 6.43 -4.79
N TYR A 39 10.11 6.93 -5.69
CA TYR A 39 11.21 7.81 -5.33
C TYR A 39 10.74 9.15 -4.73
N ASP A 40 9.86 9.84 -5.44
CA ASP A 40 9.40 11.17 -5.04
C ASP A 40 8.68 11.13 -3.69
N ARG A 41 7.85 10.11 -3.47
CA ARG A 41 7.16 9.93 -2.18
C ARG A 41 8.11 9.53 -1.06
N VAL A 42 9.13 8.71 -1.32
CA VAL A 42 10.16 8.40 -0.33
C VAL A 42 10.91 9.66 0.09
N LEU A 43 11.32 10.50 -0.87
CA LEU A 43 11.97 11.78 -0.55
C LEU A 43 11.06 12.73 0.22
N GLN A 44 9.77 12.79 -0.12
CA GLN A 44 8.80 13.58 0.62
C GLN A 44 8.68 13.12 2.09
N ASN A 45 8.60 11.80 2.30
CA ASN A 45 8.55 11.22 3.64
C ASN A 45 9.85 11.47 4.41
N LEU A 46 11.00 11.31 3.75
CA LEU A 46 12.32 11.59 4.33
C LEU A 46 12.44 13.06 4.73
N SER A 47 12.06 14.00 3.86
CA SER A 47 12.05 15.43 4.15
C SER A 47 11.15 15.78 5.34
N THR A 48 10.01 15.10 5.47
CA THR A 48 9.10 15.29 6.61
C THR A 48 9.72 14.74 7.89
N TYR A 49 10.40 13.59 7.80
CA TYR A 49 11.03 12.92 8.93
C TYR A 49 12.19 13.71 9.52
N ILE A 50 13.10 14.20 8.66
CA ILE A 50 14.30 14.95 9.09
C ILE A 50 13.96 16.25 9.82
N ALA A 51 12.78 16.82 9.54
CA ALA A 51 12.28 18.01 10.23
C ALA A 51 11.80 17.72 11.67
N GLN A 52 11.52 16.46 12.00
CA GLN A 52 10.92 16.05 13.26
C GLN A 52 11.88 15.26 14.14
N TYR A 53 12.81 14.51 13.54
CA TYR A 53 13.63 13.54 14.26
C TYR A 53 15.13 13.75 14.04
N PRO A 54 15.93 13.83 15.12
CA PRO A 54 17.38 14.05 15.03
C PRO A 54 18.19 12.75 14.80
N TYR A 55 17.52 11.61 14.58
CA TYR A 55 18.14 10.30 14.37
C TYR A 55 17.78 9.74 12.98
N PRO A 56 18.57 8.83 12.42
CA PRO A 56 18.33 8.31 11.07
C PRO A 56 17.01 7.52 10.99
N PRO A 57 16.24 7.67 9.90
CA PRO A 57 15.04 6.86 9.70
C PRO A 57 15.37 5.40 9.43
N THR A 58 14.44 4.55 9.79
CA THR A 58 14.27 3.20 9.26
C THR A 58 13.59 3.27 7.89
N LEU A 59 13.74 2.21 7.07
CA LEU A 59 13.02 2.11 5.80
C LEU A 59 11.50 2.21 5.95
N ALA A 60 10.94 1.73 7.06
CA ALA A 60 9.50 1.74 7.29
C ALA A 60 8.95 3.16 7.49
N GLU A 61 9.73 4.05 8.10
CA GLU A 61 9.33 5.44 8.36
C GLU A 61 9.30 6.28 7.07
N ILE A 62 10.08 5.91 6.06
CA ILE A 62 10.11 6.59 4.77
C ILE A 62 9.43 5.80 3.64
N ALA A 63 8.92 4.60 3.92
CA ALA A 63 8.37 3.71 2.91
C ALA A 63 7.20 4.35 2.16
N ALA A 64 7.28 4.35 0.84
CA ALA A 64 6.17 4.71 -0.03
C ALA A 64 6.12 3.76 -1.21
N TYR A 65 5.07 2.95 -1.28
CA TYR A 65 4.92 2.01 -2.39
C TYR A 65 4.13 2.67 -3.53
N PRO A 66 4.45 2.36 -4.79
CA PRO A 66 3.58 2.70 -5.89
C PRO A 66 2.18 2.14 -5.57
N LYS A 67 1.14 2.91 -5.88
CA LYS A 67 -0.22 2.35 -5.80
C LYS A 67 -0.21 1.20 -6.79
N GLU A 68 -0.46 -0.02 -6.32
CA GLU A 68 -0.78 -1.09 -7.24
C GLU A 68 -1.96 -0.57 -8.06
N GLU A 69 -1.81 -0.51 -9.39
CA GLU A 69 -2.94 -0.42 -10.31
C GLU A 69 -3.70 -1.75 -10.19
N GLN A 70 -4.20 -2.05 -9.00
CA GLN A 70 -5.21 -3.05 -8.84
C GLN A 70 -6.42 -2.49 -9.54
N ASN A 71 -6.86 -3.25 -10.53
CA ASN A 71 -8.10 -3.25 -11.28
C ASN A 71 -9.36 -3.14 -10.42
N TYR A 72 -9.36 -2.38 -9.32
CA TYR A 72 -10.52 -2.12 -8.47
C TYR A 72 -11.63 -1.49 -9.29
N VAL A 73 -11.29 -0.59 -10.21
CA VAL A 73 -12.25 -0.01 -11.16
C VAL A 73 -12.83 -1.10 -12.06
N ASP A 74 -11.99 -1.97 -12.62
CA ASP A 74 -12.46 -3.04 -13.51
C ASP A 74 -13.26 -4.12 -12.77
N GLN A 75 -12.86 -4.47 -11.54
CA GLN A 75 -13.59 -5.38 -10.66
C GLN A 75 -14.94 -4.80 -10.26
N LEU A 76 -15.01 -3.51 -9.92
CA LEU A 76 -16.27 -2.81 -9.65
C LEU A 76 -17.18 -2.77 -10.87
N GLN A 77 -16.61 -2.52 -12.06
CA GLN A 77 -17.37 -2.53 -13.30
C GLN A 77 -17.88 -3.93 -13.63
N GLN A 78 -17.05 -4.96 -13.42
CA GLN A 78 -17.43 -6.35 -13.64
C GLN A 78 -18.55 -6.77 -12.69
N TRP A 79 -18.45 -6.46 -11.39
CA TRP A 79 -19.50 -6.74 -10.41
C TRP A 79 -20.81 -6.01 -10.73
N LYS A 80 -20.74 -4.76 -11.21
CA LYS A 80 -21.94 -4.04 -11.67
C LYS A 80 -22.61 -4.74 -12.85
N LYS A 81 -21.83 -5.13 -13.87
CA LYS A 81 -22.35 -5.87 -15.02
C LYS A 81 -22.99 -7.19 -14.59
N GLU A 82 -22.34 -7.94 -13.71
CA GLU A 82 -22.87 -9.20 -13.18
C GLU A 82 -24.16 -8.99 -12.38
N ALA A 83 -24.23 -7.95 -11.55
CA ALA A 83 -25.43 -7.61 -10.79
C ALA A 83 -26.61 -7.19 -11.68
N ASP A 84 -26.34 -6.48 -12.78
CA ASP A 84 -27.35 -6.06 -13.75
C ASP A 84 -27.93 -7.24 -14.54
N LEU A 85 -27.18 -8.32 -14.71
CA LEU A 85 -27.64 -9.56 -15.36
C LEU A 85 -28.59 -10.39 -14.47
N VAL A 86 -28.65 -10.11 -13.17
CA VAL A 86 -29.53 -10.84 -12.25
C VAL A 86 -30.98 -10.37 -12.42
N SER A 87 -31.86 -11.28 -12.78
CA SER A 87 -33.29 -10.99 -12.93
C SER A 87 -33.95 -10.57 -11.61
N GLU A 88 -35.00 -9.74 -11.69
CA GLU A 88 -35.75 -9.30 -10.50
C GLU A 88 -36.41 -10.46 -9.77
N GLU A 89 -36.82 -11.52 -10.48
CA GLU A 89 -37.36 -12.74 -9.86
C GLU A 89 -36.33 -13.39 -8.93
N THR A 90 -35.07 -13.51 -9.37
CA THR A 90 -33.98 -14.06 -8.56
C THR A 90 -33.71 -13.20 -7.33
N LYS A 91 -33.72 -11.87 -7.47
CA LYS A 91 -33.57 -10.94 -6.33
C LYS A 91 -34.71 -11.08 -5.32
N GLN A 92 -35.95 -11.26 -5.79
CA GLN A 92 -37.11 -11.46 -4.93
C GLN A 92 -37.05 -12.79 -4.18
N LYS A 93 -36.70 -13.90 -4.86
CA LYS A 93 -36.52 -15.21 -4.22
C LYS A 93 -35.44 -15.17 -3.14
N PHE A 94 -34.32 -14.53 -3.42
CA PHE A 94 -33.24 -14.35 -2.45
C PHE A 94 -33.72 -13.57 -1.20
N ARG A 95 -34.43 -12.45 -1.38
CA ARG A 95 -34.99 -11.67 -0.27
C ARG A 95 -35.92 -12.50 0.61
N GLN A 96 -36.82 -13.27 -0.01
CA GLN A 96 -37.75 -14.14 0.73
C GLN A 96 -37.04 -15.23 1.54
N GLN A 97 -36.00 -15.85 0.97
CA GLN A 97 -35.18 -16.85 1.67
C GLN A 97 -34.41 -16.22 2.84
N MET A 98 -33.85 -15.02 2.64
CA MET A 98 -33.11 -14.31 3.68
C MET A 98 -34.03 -13.90 4.84
N ASP A 99 -35.21 -13.36 4.54
CA ASP A 99 -36.21 -13.00 5.55
C ASP A 99 -36.68 -14.20 6.37
N ARG A 100 -36.77 -15.37 5.74
CA ARG A 100 -37.08 -16.63 6.43
C ARG A 100 -35.98 -17.02 7.41
N LEU A 101 -34.73 -17.02 6.97
CA LEU A 101 -33.58 -17.35 7.82
C LEU A 101 -33.46 -16.41 9.01
N LEU A 102 -33.65 -15.10 8.79
CA LEU A 102 -33.60 -14.11 9.88
C LEU A 102 -34.70 -14.31 10.92
N LYS A 103 -35.88 -14.79 10.51
CA LYS A 103 -36.96 -15.17 11.44
C LYS A 103 -36.60 -16.42 12.23
N GLU A 104 -36.06 -17.44 11.56
CA GLU A 104 -35.63 -18.70 12.18
C GLU A 104 -34.50 -18.48 13.21
N CYS A 105 -33.52 -17.63 12.90
CA CYS A 105 -32.45 -17.26 13.85
C CYS A 105 -32.90 -16.40 15.03
N ARG A 106 -34.00 -15.64 14.90
CA ARG A 106 -34.56 -14.83 16.00
C ARG A 106 -35.52 -15.61 16.90
N SER A 107 -35.95 -16.80 16.48
CA SER A 107 -36.83 -17.68 17.24
C SER A 107 -36.09 -18.75 18.07
N LEU A 108 -34.75 -18.71 18.06
CA LEU A 108 -33.84 -19.49 18.92
C LEU A 108 -33.28 -18.59 20.02
#